data_AF-A0AAU3F3W2-F1
#
_entry.id   AF-A0AAU3F3W2-F1
#
_cell.length_a   1.000
_cell.length_b   1.000
_cell.length_c   1.000
_cell.angle_alpha   90.00
_cell.angle_beta   90.00
_cell.angle_gamma   90.00
#
_symmetry.space_group_name_H-M   'P 1'
#
loop_
_entity.id
_entity.type
_entity.pdbx_description
1 polymer ?
#
loop_
_entity_poly.entity_id
_entity_poly.type
_entity_poly.pdbx_seq_one_letter_code
_entity_poly.pdbx_strand_id
1 'polypeptide(L)' 'MDVLRKTFLELFEQRLDGAVPDDDSVVFGSESTYGLESMDTLRFVSALLPLYGDKVYDLQVEGISSLRSVHDQLETD' A
#
# COMPACT_ATOMS: atom_id res chain seq x y z
N MET A 1 0.54 11.27 0.99
CA MET A 1 0.81 10.49 -0.24
C MET A 1 2.28 10.13 -0.48
N ASP A 2 3.22 11.09 -0.50
CA ASP A 2 4.63 10.80 -0.87
C ASP A 2 5.31 9.70 -0.02
N VAL A 3 5.04 9.68 1.29
CA VAL A 3 5.57 8.67 2.21
C VAL A 3 5.08 7.27 1.83
N LEU A 4 3.78 7.10 1.54
CA LEU A 4 3.20 5.81 1.16
C LEU A 4 3.80 5.30 -0.15
N ARG A 5 3.93 6.19 -1.15
CA ARG A 5 4.54 5.83 -2.44
C ARG A 5 5.99 5.42 -2.27
N LYS A 6 6.75 6.16 -1.47
CA LYS A 6 8.16 5.83 -1.18
C LYS A 6 8.27 4.46 -0.52
N THR A 7 7.51 4.19 0.56
CA THR A 7 7.53 2.91 1.24
C THR A 7 7.10 1.75 0.32
N PHE A 8 6.12 1.99 -0.55
CA PHE A 8 5.68 0.99 -1.53
C PHE A 8 6.79 0.65 -2.53
N LEU A 9 7.43 1.66 -3.13
CA LEU A 9 8.52 1.46 -4.07
C LEU A 9 9.72 0.76 -3.39
N GLU A 10 10.10 1.17 -2.18
CA GLU A 10 11.20 0.52 -1.44
C GLU A 10 10.95 -0.99 -1.20
N LEU A 11 9.69 -1.41 -1.07
CA LEU A 11 9.34 -2.81 -0.88
C LEU A 11 9.23 -3.61 -2.18
N PHE A 12 8.74 -2.97 -3.26
CA PHE A 12 8.29 -3.70 -4.45
C PHE A 12 8.94 -3.27 -5.75
N GLU A 13 9.86 -2.30 -5.77
CA GLU A 13 10.51 -1.76 -6.99
C GLU A 13 11.00 -2.87 -7.94
N GLN A 14 11.61 -3.93 -7.41
CA GLN A 14 12.10 -5.06 -8.21
C GLN A 14 11.00 -5.80 -8.98
N ARG A 15 9.76 -5.77 -8.50
CA ARG A 15 8.59 -6.39 -9.14
C ARG A 15 7.86 -5.46 -10.09
N LEU A 16 8.04 -4.15 -9.93
CA LEU A 16 7.32 -3.15 -10.74
C LEU A 16 7.97 -2.93 -12.11
N ASP A 17 9.16 -3.50 -12.36
CA ASP A 17 9.92 -3.31 -13.61
C ASP A 17 10.07 -1.81 -14.00
N GLY A 18 10.31 -0.96 -12.99
CA GLY A 18 10.44 0.49 -13.16
C GLY A 18 9.11 1.26 -13.25
N ALA A 19 7.96 0.58 -13.17
CA ALA A 19 6.66 1.25 -13.10
C ALA A 19 6.48 1.95 -11.75
N VAL A 20 6.02 3.21 -11.81
CA VAL A 20 5.63 3.97 -10.62
C VAL A 20 4.11 4.09 -10.65
N PRO A 21 3.37 3.42 -9.74
CA PRO A 21 1.92 3.55 -9.67
C PRO A 21 1.53 4.98 -9.32
N ASP A 22 0.47 5.46 -9.95
CA ASP A 22 -0.22 6.68 -9.52
C ASP A 22 -1.07 6.41 -8.27
N ASP A 23 -1.72 7.44 -7.75
CA ASP A 23 -2.46 7.35 -6.49
C ASP A 23 -3.70 6.45 -6.58
N ASP A 24 -4.27 6.34 -7.78
CA ASP A 24 -5.50 5.61 -8.09
C ASP A 24 -5.23 4.21 -8.68
N SER A 25 -3.96 3.88 -8.93
CA SER A 25 -3.53 2.59 -9.44
C SER A 25 -3.90 1.48 -8.47
N VAL A 26 -4.55 0.45 -8.99
CA VAL A 26 -4.81 -0.78 -8.26
C VAL A 26 -3.48 -1.53 -8.12
N VAL A 27 -2.87 -1.40 -6.94
CA VAL A 27 -1.59 -2.03 -6.62
C VAL A 27 -1.75 -3.30 -5.80
N PHE A 28 -2.87 -3.48 -5.11
CA PHE A 28 -3.16 -4.64 -4.26
C PHE A 28 -4.42 -5.38 -4.73
N GLY A 29 -4.49 -6.66 -4.40
CA GLY A 29 -5.63 -7.53 -4.72
C GLY A 29 -5.53 -8.18 -6.10
N SER A 30 -6.52 -9.02 -6.41
CA SER A 30 -6.55 -9.86 -7.62
C SER A 30 -6.60 -9.07 -8.93
N GLU A 31 -7.00 -7.80 -8.88
CA GLU A 31 -7.09 -6.90 -10.03
C GLU A 31 -5.78 -6.12 -10.27
N SER A 32 -4.78 -6.28 -9.39
CA SER A 32 -3.48 -5.64 -9.53
C SER A 32 -2.71 -6.21 -10.72
N THR A 33 -2.23 -5.33 -11.60
CA THR A 33 -1.37 -5.70 -12.73
C THR A 33 0.08 -5.95 -12.32
N TYR A 34 0.43 -5.71 -11.06
CA TYR A 34 1.81 -5.78 -10.56
C TYR A 34 2.16 -7.16 -9.96
N GLY A 35 1.22 -8.12 -10.01
CA GLY A 35 1.45 -9.47 -9.49
C GLY A 35 1.68 -9.52 -7.98
N LEU A 36 1.16 -8.54 -7.24
CA LEU A 36 1.22 -8.51 -5.78
C LEU A 36 0.08 -9.34 -5.19
N GLU A 37 0.42 -10.20 -4.24
CA GLU A 37 -0.53 -11.09 -3.57
C GLU A 37 -1.00 -10.50 -2.24
N SER A 38 -2.01 -11.10 -1.61
CA SER A 38 -2.55 -10.63 -0.33
C SER A 38 -1.49 -10.50 0.78
N MET A 39 -0.45 -11.34 0.74
CA MET A 39 0.69 -11.25 1.66
C MET A 39 1.53 -9.98 1.46
N ASP A 40 1.58 -9.45 0.25
CA ASP A 40 2.29 -8.20 -0.04
C ASP A 40 1.52 -7.00 0.51
N THR A 41 0.19 -7.02 0.49
CA THR A 41 -0.64 -6.01 1.17
C THR A 41 -0.32 -5.97 2.66
N LEU A 42 -0.25 -7.14 3.32
CA LEU A 42 0.13 -7.22 4.74
C LEU A 42 1.55 -6.74 4.99
N ARG A 43 2.50 -7.06 4.10
CA ARG A 43 3.87 -6.59 4.20
C ARG A 43 3.96 -5.07 4.07
N PHE A 44 3.19 -4.48 3.15
CA PHE A 44 3.11 -3.04 3.00
C PHE A 44 2.54 -2.38 4.25
N VAL A 45 1.37 -2.82 4.71
CA VAL A 45 0.72 -2.33 5.93
C VAL A 45 1.66 -2.43 7.14
N SER A 46 2.36 -3.54 7.31
CA SER A 46 3.34 -3.72 8.40
C SER A 46 4.51 -2.74 8.33
N ALA A 47 4.96 -2.37 7.13
CA ALA A 47 6.02 -1.39 6.94
C ALA A 47 5.57 0.06 7.27
N LEU A 48 4.27 0.30 7.34
CA LEU A 48 3.70 1.58 7.78
C LEU A 48 3.71 1.73 9.30
N LEU A 49 3.82 0.63 10.06
CA LEU A 49 3.76 0.65 11.53
C LEU A 49 4.76 1.63 12.17
N PRO A 50 6.05 1.70 11.77
CA PRO A 50 6.98 2.66 12.34
C PRO A 50 6.66 4.13 12.01
N LEU A 51 5.83 4.38 10.99
CA LEU A 51 5.53 5.72 10.48
C LEU A 51 4.20 6.26 11.03
N TYR A 52 3.20 5.40 11.15
CA TYR A 52 1.83 5.78 11.53
C TYR A 52 1.38 5.18 12.87
N GLY A 53 2.20 4.33 13.49
CA GLY A 53 1.92 3.76 14.81
C GLY A 53 0.62 2.95 14.82
N ASP A 54 -0.15 3.10 15.89
CA ASP A 54 -1.32 2.26 16.15
C ASP A 54 -2.44 2.41 15.09
N LYS A 55 -2.49 3.53 14.36
CA LYS A 55 -3.44 3.75 13.24
C LYS A 55 -3.36 2.65 12.17
N VAL A 56 -2.22 1.96 12.06
CA VAL A 56 -2.04 0.84 11.13
C VAL A 56 -2.90 -0.37 11.51
N TYR A 57 -3.18 -0.58 12.79
CA TYR A 57 -4.00 -1.70 13.25
C TYR A 57 -5.49 -1.51 12.94
N ASP A 58 -5.92 -0.27 12.73
CA ASP A 58 -7.30 0.06 12.36
C ASP A 58 -7.55 -0.07 10.85
N LEU A 59 -6.49 -0.32 10.06
CA LEU A 59 -6.61 -0.50 8.62
C LEU A 59 -7.38 -1.77 8.25
N GLN A 60 -8.42 -1.59 7.44
CA GLN A 60 -9.19 -2.69 6.87
C GLN A 60 -8.49 -3.20 5.61
N VAL A 61 -7.66 -4.24 5.78
CA VAL A 61 -6.84 -4.82 4.70
C VAL A 61 -7.68 -5.28 3.50
N GLU A 62 -8.91 -5.77 3.73
CA GLU A 62 -9.83 -6.17 2.66
C GLU A 62 -10.28 -4.98 1.77
N GLY A 63 -10.23 -3.76 2.30
CA GLY A 63 -10.57 -2.52 1.57
C GLY A 63 -9.36 -1.85 0.90
N ILE A 64 -8.17 -2.41 1.03
CA ILE A 64 -6.94 -1.85 0.46
C ILE A 64 -6.72 -2.38 -0.96
N SER A 65 -6.88 -1.50 -1.94
CA SER A 65 -6.63 -1.78 -3.36
C SER A 65 -5.59 -0.84 -3.99
N SER A 66 -5.50 0.40 -3.49
CA SER A 66 -4.60 1.45 -3.97
C SER A 66 -3.87 2.16 -2.83
N LEU A 67 -2.83 2.93 -3.14
CA LEU A 67 -2.16 3.78 -2.14
C LEU A 67 -3.11 4.85 -1.59
N ARG A 68 -4.02 5.39 -2.41
CA ARG A 68 -5.08 6.30 -1.94
C ARG A 68 -5.99 5.64 -0.92
N SER A 69 -6.42 4.39 -1.14
CA SER A 69 -7.30 3.70 -0.18
C SER A 69 -6.68 3.57 1.20
N VAL A 70 -5.35 3.40 1.29
CA VAL A 70 -4.62 3.39 2.57
C VAL A 70 -4.55 4.78 3.17
N HIS A 71 -4.23 5.79 2.35
CA HIS A 71 -4.18 7.18 2.79
C HIS A 71 -5.51 7.64 3.38
N ASP A 72 -6.61 7.38 2.68
CA ASP A 72 -7.94 7.81 3.11
C ASP A 72 -8.32 7.16 4.45
N GLN A 73 -7.99 5.88 4.67
CA GLN A 73 -8.20 5.22 5.96
C GLN A 73 -7.34 5.82 7.08
N LEU A 74 -6.09 6.18 6.81
CA LEU A 74 -5.19 6.79 7.81
C LEU A 74 -5.58 8.23 8.20
N GLU A 75 -6.21 8.96 7.28
CA GLU A 75 -6.68 10.35 7.48
C GLU A 75 -8.08 10.44 8.11
N THR A 76 -8.82 9.33 8.18
CA THR A 76 -10.20 9.32 8.73
C THR A 76 -10.24 9.26 10.27
N ASP A 77 -9.10 9.45 10.96
CA ASP A 77 -8.97 9.41 12.42
C ASP A 77 -8.43 10.72 13.03
#